data_AF-A0A2N2F321-F1
#
_entry.id   AF-A0A2N2F321-F1
#
_cell.length_a   1.000
_cell.length_b   1.000
_cell.length_c   1.000
_cell.angle_alpha   90.00
_cell.angle_beta   90.00
_cell.angle_gamma   90.00
#
_symmetry.space_group_name_H-M   'P 1'
#
loop_
_entity.id
_entity.type
_entity.pdbx_description
1 polymer ?
#
loop_
_entity_poly.entity_id
_entity_poly.type
_entity_poly.pdbx_seq_one_letter_code
_entity_poly.pdbx_strand_id
1 'polypeptide(L)'
;MKILKLLQITILSTVVLFLFSSTSYAMEIVGRDSIKLDDALAEKEILFSQPRKIYITQVHSNNRNIKNDTKAWIRSIYYYSITRLKLNDIPYNYLIDKSGNVYEVSKGGVGANPGLEAGDNIVLIGILDNNTALTPRTESSLVELVETLSYRYGIKQDGWDFVNLKIVSNENERSYLRAESSKTSTLQSVSQALAKVRWSDKEHLDYKASIEKVEYSQEVEVGQKLEVKVTIKNENDFPWFGDVTYIYVSTKDAKESAYAINSVWESFSRPTYIKDRVVKPGDTTEVIFSLMGKSRPGEYKEVFVFTKDETGVFEGSEFEVVFKIIAGEKKLVEVVSPQYGFVNIRECRWFSCKKVEVANHGDVFIMNKKEEGWYEIIFNESDLGWVTQQYIREL
;
A
#
# COMPACT_ATOMS: atom_id res chain seq x y z
N MET A 1 -30.20 18.68 52.25
CA MET A 1 -29.81 17.30 51.87
C MET A 1 -29.57 17.11 50.36
N LYS A 2 -30.40 17.67 49.46
CA LYS A 2 -30.19 17.56 48.00
C LYS A 2 -28.91 18.26 47.49
N ILE A 3 -28.56 19.42 48.06
CA ILE A 3 -27.36 20.19 47.67
C ILE A 3 -26.06 19.45 48.02
N LEU A 4 -26.02 18.74 49.14
CA LEU A 4 -24.83 17.97 49.57
C LEU A 4 -24.56 16.76 48.67
N LYS A 5 -25.62 16.09 48.20
CA LYS A 5 -25.51 15.00 47.21
C LYS A 5 -25.06 15.51 45.85
N LEU A 6 -25.54 16.67 45.42
CA LEU A 6 -25.12 17.27 44.15
C LEU A 6 -23.63 17.61 44.16
N LEU A 7 -23.13 18.17 45.27
CA LEU A 7 -21.72 18.50 45.47
C LEU A 7 -20.81 17.26 45.51
N GLN A 8 -21.25 16.16 46.14
CA GLN A 8 -20.50 14.90 46.16
C GLN A 8 -20.39 14.27 44.77
N ILE A 9 -21.46 14.35 43.95
CA ILE A 9 -21.45 13.82 42.59
C ILE A 9 -20.51 14.63 41.69
N THR A 10 -20.49 15.97 41.80
CA THR A 10 -19.53 16.78 41.04
C THR A 10 -18.10 16.54 41.47
N ILE A 11 -17.80 16.44 42.77
CA ILE A 11 -16.43 16.16 43.24
C ILE A 11 -15.95 14.78 42.76
N LEU A 12 -16.81 13.75 42.83
CA LEU A 12 -16.47 12.41 42.36
C LEU A 12 -16.27 12.37 40.83
N SER A 13 -17.11 13.08 40.07
CA SER A 13 -16.97 13.25 38.63
C SER A 13 -15.64 13.92 38.25
N THR A 14 -15.24 14.97 38.96
CA THR A 14 -13.99 15.69 38.67
C THR A 14 -12.76 14.84 39.03
N VAL A 15 -12.79 14.10 40.14
CA VAL A 15 -11.71 13.17 40.52
C VAL A 15 -11.57 12.05 39.49
N VAL A 16 -12.68 11.51 38.99
CA VAL A 16 -12.65 10.47 37.94
C VAL A 16 -12.06 11.02 36.63
N LEU A 17 -12.40 12.25 36.23
CA LEU A 17 -11.81 12.89 35.05
C LEU A 17 -10.29 13.14 35.17
N PHE A 18 -9.77 13.44 36.37
CA PHE A 18 -8.33 13.58 36.62
C PHE A 18 -7.59 12.23 36.73
N LEU A 19 -8.27 11.14 37.11
CA LEU A 19 -7.67 9.80 37.14
C LEU A 19 -7.54 9.16 35.76
N PHE A 20 -8.22 9.71 34.74
CA PHE A 20 -8.16 9.23 33.35
C PHE A 20 -7.44 10.18 32.39
N SER A 21 -6.85 11.28 32.88
CA SER A 21 -5.96 12.10 32.05
C SER A 21 -4.61 11.39 31.88
N SER A 22 -4.55 10.35 31.05
CA SER A 22 -3.29 9.88 30.48
C SER A 22 -2.74 11.01 29.63
N THR A 23 -1.65 11.61 30.07
CA THR A 23 -0.88 12.54 29.24
C THR A 23 -0.30 11.72 28.09
N SER A 24 -0.98 11.76 26.95
CA SER A 24 -0.44 11.24 25.70
C SER A 24 0.62 12.23 25.24
N TYR A 25 1.86 12.02 25.69
CA TYR A 25 2.99 12.65 25.04
C TYR A 25 3.23 11.86 23.77
N ALA A 26 2.72 12.35 22.65
CA ALA A 26 3.16 11.86 21.36
C ALA A 26 4.64 12.25 21.22
N MET A 27 5.52 11.27 20.98
CA MET A 27 6.90 11.53 20.59
C MET A 27 6.97 12.57 19.47
N GLU A 28 7.69 13.65 19.73
CA GLU A 28 8.02 14.63 18.70
C GLU A 28 9.25 14.15 17.92
N ILE A 29 9.03 13.78 16.66
CA ILE A 29 10.12 13.45 15.72
C ILE A 29 10.57 14.75 15.05
N VAL A 30 11.84 15.10 15.24
CA VAL A 30 12.44 16.26 14.58
C VAL A 30 12.78 15.89 13.14
N GLY A 31 11.99 16.40 12.20
CA GLY A 31 12.19 16.17 10.76
C GLY A 31 13.49 16.76 10.21
N ARG A 32 13.98 16.18 9.10
CA ARG A 32 15.24 16.54 8.43
C ARG A 32 15.36 18.04 8.13
N ASP A 33 14.27 18.69 7.70
CA ASP A 33 14.25 20.12 7.37
C ASP A 33 14.64 21.01 8.57
N SER A 34 14.28 20.58 9.79
CA SER A 34 14.63 21.29 11.04
C SER A 34 16.11 21.21 11.40
N ILE A 35 16.84 20.29 10.78
CA ILE A 35 18.29 20.05 10.96
C ILE A 35 19.10 20.94 9.99
N LYS A 36 18.49 21.40 8.89
CA LYS A 36 19.12 22.24 7.85
C LYS A 36 20.32 21.53 7.20
N LEU A 37 20.12 20.32 6.69
CA LEU A 37 21.10 19.60 5.87
C LEU A 37 21.08 20.15 4.43
N ASP A 38 22.22 20.12 3.74
CA ASP A 38 22.33 20.61 2.36
C ASP A 38 21.97 19.51 1.36
N ASP A 39 20.68 19.35 1.06
CA ASP A 39 20.17 18.27 0.20
C ASP A 39 20.74 18.22 -1.21
N ALA A 40 21.46 19.27 -1.66
CA ALA A 40 22.18 19.29 -2.92
C ALA A 40 23.39 18.33 -2.94
N LEU A 41 23.93 17.97 -1.77
CA LEU A 41 25.04 17.02 -1.65
C LEU A 41 24.58 15.56 -1.67
N ALA A 42 23.34 15.30 -1.24
CA ALA A 42 22.78 13.95 -1.22
C ALA A 42 22.30 13.53 -2.62
N GLU A 43 22.29 12.23 -2.87
CA GLU A 43 21.80 11.70 -4.13
C GLU A 43 20.31 12.01 -4.36
N LYS A 44 19.93 12.03 -5.64
CA LYS A 44 18.54 12.25 -6.05
C LYS A 44 17.74 10.95 -6.09
N GLU A 45 18.38 9.87 -6.51
CA GLU A 45 17.77 8.55 -6.57
C GLU A 45 17.85 7.87 -5.21
N ILE A 46 16.69 7.61 -4.62
CA ILE A 46 16.54 6.93 -3.33
C ILE A 46 15.86 5.60 -3.63
N LEU A 47 16.46 4.53 -3.15
CA LEU A 47 15.86 3.21 -3.19
C LEU A 47 14.88 3.08 -2.02
N PHE A 48 13.67 2.65 -2.32
CA PHE A 48 12.58 2.53 -1.37
C PHE A 48 12.16 1.07 -1.23
N SER A 49 11.83 0.66 -0.01
CA SER A 49 11.37 -0.68 0.32
C SER A 49 10.50 -0.66 1.57
N GLN A 50 9.54 -1.57 1.68
CA GLN A 50 8.61 -1.60 2.81
C GLN A 50 9.34 -2.03 4.09
N PRO A 51 9.33 -1.25 5.17
CA PRO A 51 9.97 -1.63 6.42
C PRO A 51 9.50 -2.98 6.97
N ARG A 52 10.44 -3.89 7.22
CA ARG A 52 10.19 -5.21 7.85
C ARG A 52 11.21 -5.55 8.92
N LYS A 53 12.32 -4.81 8.99
CA LYS A 53 13.41 -5.04 9.93
C LYS A 53 13.96 -3.72 10.46
N ILE A 54 14.39 -3.71 11.72
CA ILE A 54 15.02 -2.56 12.35
C ILE A 54 16.46 -2.90 12.72
N TYR A 55 17.41 -2.14 12.22
CA TYR A 55 18.79 -2.19 12.68
C TYR A 55 19.06 -1.06 13.64
N ILE A 56 19.71 -1.39 14.76
CA ILE A 56 20.10 -0.42 15.78
C ILE A 56 21.61 -0.46 15.89
N THR A 57 22.25 0.70 15.89
CA THR A 57 23.69 0.82 16.13
C THR A 57 23.95 1.94 17.12
N GLN A 58 25.09 1.85 17.79
CA GLN A 58 25.63 2.96 18.56
C GLN A 58 26.57 3.81 17.70
N VAL A 59 26.49 5.13 17.84
CA VAL A 59 27.34 6.08 17.13
C VAL A 59 28.25 6.77 18.15
N HIS A 60 29.54 6.46 18.06
CA HIS A 60 30.55 7.02 18.95
C HIS A 60 31.17 8.30 18.38
N SER A 61 31.58 9.20 19.26
CA SER A 61 32.39 10.37 18.91
C SER A 61 33.43 10.62 19.99
N ASN A 62 34.66 10.93 19.58
CA ASN A 62 35.72 11.35 20.50
C ASN A 62 35.76 12.88 20.68
N ASN A 63 35.01 13.62 19.87
CA ASN A 63 35.02 15.08 19.88
C ASN A 63 34.05 15.65 20.93
N ARG A 64 34.58 16.27 21.99
CA ARG A 64 33.78 16.83 23.10
C ARG A 64 32.84 17.97 22.66
N ASN A 65 33.22 18.77 21.67
CA ASN A 65 32.41 19.90 21.22
C ASN A 65 31.12 19.42 20.54
N ILE A 66 31.22 18.31 19.80
CA ILE A 66 30.10 17.72 19.08
C ILE A 66 29.15 16.95 20.03
N LYS A 67 29.66 16.38 21.13
CA LYS A 67 28.83 15.63 22.12
C LYS A 67 27.77 16.46 22.85
N ASN A 68 27.92 17.79 22.84
CA ASN A 68 27.02 18.71 23.52
C ASN A 68 26.13 19.49 22.55
N ASP A 69 26.34 19.33 21.24
CA ASP A 69 25.50 19.91 20.20
C ASP A 69 25.05 18.80 19.23
N THR A 70 23.88 18.22 19.52
CA THR A 70 23.31 17.13 18.72
C THR A 70 23.15 17.53 17.26
N LYS A 71 22.74 18.77 16.95
CA LYS A 71 22.57 19.20 15.55
C LYS A 71 23.91 19.29 14.84
N ALA A 72 24.95 19.79 15.50
CA ALA A 72 26.31 19.75 14.95
C ALA A 72 26.82 18.31 14.75
N TRP A 73 26.44 17.38 15.63
CA TRP A 73 26.78 15.96 15.47
C TRP A 73 26.14 15.35 14.23
N ILE A 74 24.83 15.53 14.07
CA ILE A 74 24.10 15.01 12.91
C ILE A 74 24.68 15.60 11.62
N ARG A 75 24.91 16.92 11.56
CA ARG A 75 25.56 17.57 10.41
C ARG A 75 26.95 17.01 10.14
N SER A 76 27.75 16.76 11.17
CA SER A 76 29.09 16.20 11.02
C SER A 76 29.04 14.79 10.42
N ILE A 77 28.10 13.95 10.88
CA ILE A 77 27.88 12.61 10.30
C ILE A 77 27.48 12.75 8.83
N TYR A 78 26.51 13.62 8.53
CA TYR A 78 26.03 13.87 7.16
C TYR A 78 27.17 14.29 6.20
N TYR A 79 27.89 15.36 6.52
CA TYR A 79 28.96 15.87 5.65
C TYR A 79 30.11 14.88 5.54
N TYR A 80 30.48 14.20 6.63
CA TYR A 80 31.55 13.19 6.58
C TYR A 80 31.14 11.99 5.72
N SER A 81 29.90 11.52 5.85
CA SER A 81 29.36 10.39 5.09
C SER A 81 29.42 10.64 3.59
N ILE A 82 28.99 11.82 3.15
CA ILE A 82 28.97 12.13 1.72
C ILE A 82 30.37 12.49 1.21
N THR A 83 31.05 13.45 1.85
CA THR A 83 32.29 14.04 1.29
C THR A 83 33.54 13.20 1.51
N ARG A 84 33.59 12.39 2.57
CA ARG A 84 34.76 11.56 2.91
C ARG A 84 34.52 10.09 2.63
N LEU A 85 33.33 9.61 2.98
CA LEU A 85 33.00 8.19 2.80
C LEU A 85 32.35 7.90 1.45
N LYS A 86 31.98 8.92 0.65
CA LYS A 86 31.31 8.74 -0.65
C LYS A 86 29.99 7.93 -0.53
N LEU A 87 29.27 8.07 0.58
CA LEU A 87 27.93 7.51 0.76
C LEU A 87 26.89 8.41 0.07
N ASN A 88 25.70 7.85 -0.19
CA ASN A 88 24.63 8.54 -0.93
C ASN A 88 23.92 9.62 -0.10
N ASP A 89 23.84 9.42 1.21
CA ASP A 89 23.25 10.34 2.19
C ASP A 89 23.83 10.03 3.59
N ILE A 90 23.31 10.66 4.64
CA ILE A 90 23.50 10.22 6.02
C ILE A 90 22.98 8.78 6.18
N PRO A 91 23.78 7.85 6.73
CA PRO A 91 23.43 6.44 6.73
C PRO A 91 22.53 6.03 7.89
N TYR A 92 21.43 6.76 8.09
CA TYR A 92 20.47 6.52 9.15
C TYR A 92 19.09 6.97 8.69
N ASN A 93 18.05 6.22 9.03
CA ASN A 93 16.68 6.72 8.94
C ASN A 93 16.39 7.61 10.14
N TYR A 94 16.76 7.12 11.33
CA TYR A 94 16.55 7.84 12.60
C TYR A 94 17.83 7.92 13.42
N LEU A 95 17.97 9.03 14.15
CA LEU A 95 18.97 9.20 15.19
C LEU A 95 18.29 9.53 16.52
N ILE A 96 18.76 8.93 17.61
CA ILE A 96 18.29 9.23 18.97
C ILE A 96 19.46 9.77 19.79
N ASP A 97 19.27 10.92 20.42
CA ASP A 97 20.31 11.49 21.29
C ASP A 97 20.21 11.04 22.76
N LYS A 98 21.24 11.36 23.55
CA LYS A 98 21.30 11.06 24.99
C LYS A 98 20.17 11.68 25.81
N SER A 99 19.50 12.69 25.28
CA SER A 99 18.38 13.39 25.91
C SER A 99 17.04 12.77 25.57
N GLY A 100 17.00 11.81 24.63
CA GLY A 100 15.79 11.16 24.15
C GLY A 100 15.14 11.86 22.95
N ASN A 101 15.79 12.85 22.33
CA ASN A 101 15.23 13.47 21.12
C ASN A 101 15.41 12.52 19.93
N VAL A 102 14.37 12.36 19.11
CA VAL A 102 14.38 11.54 17.90
C VAL A 102 14.46 12.45 16.68
N TYR A 103 15.35 12.12 15.75
CA TYR A 103 15.58 12.87 14.52
C TYR A 103 15.36 11.95 13.33
N GLU A 104 14.45 12.31 12.43
CA GLU A 104 14.38 11.69 11.12
C GLU A 104 15.39 12.37 10.20
N VAL A 105 16.34 11.59 9.68
CA VAL A 105 17.49 12.16 8.98
C VAL A 105 17.64 11.65 7.56
N SER A 106 17.06 10.54 7.15
CA SER A 106 17.16 10.08 5.76
C SER A 106 16.34 10.95 4.81
N LYS A 107 16.92 11.27 3.65
CA LYS A 107 16.15 11.83 2.53
C LYS A 107 15.17 10.75 2.03
N GLY A 108 13.87 11.09 1.96
CA GLY A 108 12.80 10.13 1.64
C GLY A 108 12.16 9.45 2.85
N GLY A 109 12.67 9.71 4.06
CA GLY A 109 12.07 9.24 5.31
C GLY A 109 12.11 7.73 5.50
N VAL A 110 11.06 7.18 6.08
CA VAL A 110 10.94 5.74 6.38
C VAL A 110 10.78 4.88 5.12
N GLY A 111 11.55 3.80 5.04
CA GLY A 111 11.60 2.90 3.88
C GLY A 111 12.65 3.29 2.83
N ALA A 112 13.25 4.49 2.94
CA ALA A 112 14.44 4.84 2.18
C ALA A 112 15.65 4.01 2.65
N ASN A 113 16.35 3.37 1.72
CA ASN A 113 17.55 2.60 2.04
C ASN A 113 18.66 3.57 2.50
N PRO A 114 19.20 3.42 3.73
CA PRO A 114 20.21 4.30 4.31
C PRO A 114 21.64 4.02 3.78
N GLY A 115 21.78 3.49 2.57
CA GLY A 115 23.06 3.12 1.96
C GLY A 115 23.61 1.77 2.46
N LEU A 116 22.74 0.84 2.86
CA LEU A 116 23.09 -0.52 3.27
C LEU A 116 23.13 -1.48 2.07
N GLU A 117 24.16 -2.34 2.03
CA GLU A 117 24.22 -3.52 1.15
C GLU A 117 23.07 -4.46 1.48
N ALA A 118 22.26 -4.81 0.47
CA ALA A 118 21.02 -5.55 0.67
C ALA A 118 20.13 -4.93 1.76
N GLY A 119 20.13 -3.59 1.83
CA GLY A 119 19.40 -2.77 2.80
C GLY A 119 17.88 -2.75 2.62
N ASP A 120 17.33 -3.60 1.76
CA ASP A 120 15.90 -3.64 1.49
C ASP A 120 15.13 -4.00 2.76
N ASN A 121 14.05 -3.27 3.01
CA ASN A 121 13.13 -3.43 4.12
C ASN A 121 13.73 -3.09 5.50
N ILE A 122 14.90 -2.43 5.56
CA ILE A 122 15.58 -2.10 6.82
C ILE A 122 15.37 -0.63 7.17
N VAL A 123 14.99 -0.38 8.42
CA VAL A 123 15.06 0.93 9.08
C VAL A 123 16.28 0.96 9.99
N LEU A 124 17.22 1.86 9.74
CA LEU A 124 18.45 1.99 10.53
C LEU A 124 18.34 3.14 11.54
N ILE A 125 18.47 2.80 12.81
CA ILE A 125 18.42 3.71 13.96
C ILE A 125 19.82 3.82 14.57
N GLY A 126 20.34 5.04 14.68
CA GLY A 126 21.61 5.32 15.35
C GLY A 126 21.40 5.97 16.72
N ILE A 127 22.04 5.43 17.75
CA ILE A 127 22.03 6.00 19.11
C ILE A 127 23.29 6.85 19.29
N LEU A 128 23.11 8.17 19.40
CA LEU A 128 24.18 9.16 19.59
C LEU A 128 24.61 9.22 21.06
N ASP A 129 25.21 8.13 21.54
CA ASP A 129 25.73 8.03 22.89
C ASP A 129 27.06 7.28 22.89
N ASN A 130 27.98 7.65 23.79
CA ASN A 130 29.22 6.92 24.04
C ASN A 130 29.12 5.99 25.25
N ASN A 131 28.06 6.10 26.07
CA ASN A 131 27.86 5.25 27.23
C ASN A 131 27.44 3.85 26.81
N THR A 132 27.82 2.85 27.59
CA THR A 132 27.42 1.45 27.35
C THR A 132 26.00 1.14 27.81
N ALA A 133 25.39 2.01 28.62
CA ALA A 133 24.01 1.89 29.09
C ALA A 133 23.20 3.06 28.54
N LEU A 134 21.97 2.78 28.10
CA LEU A 134 21.04 3.83 27.65
C LEU A 134 20.61 4.67 28.85
N THR A 135 20.45 5.97 28.63
CA THR A 135 19.76 6.82 29.61
C THR A 135 18.27 6.45 29.64
N PRO A 136 17.55 6.67 30.75
CA PRO A 136 16.11 6.40 30.80
C PRO A 136 15.30 7.13 29.72
N ARG A 137 15.76 8.31 29.28
CA ARG A 137 15.12 9.08 28.21
C ARG A 137 15.36 8.45 26.85
N THR A 138 16.62 8.11 26.53
CA THR A 138 16.96 7.42 25.28
C THR A 138 16.27 6.06 25.19
N GLU A 139 16.19 5.33 26.30
CA GLU A 139 15.45 4.07 26.38
C GLU A 139 13.97 4.27 26.05
N SER A 140 13.29 5.22 26.72
CA SER A 140 11.88 5.52 26.48
C SER A 140 11.63 5.88 25.02
N SER A 141 12.47 6.74 24.43
CA SER A 141 12.33 7.15 23.05
C SER A 141 12.63 6.04 22.05
N LEU A 142 13.57 5.14 22.37
CA LEU A 142 13.82 3.98 21.53
C LEU A 142 12.61 3.03 21.54
N VAL A 143 12.04 2.77 22.72
CA VAL A 143 10.85 1.92 22.87
C VAL A 143 9.69 2.48 22.07
N GLU A 144 9.35 3.76 22.26
CA GLU A 144 8.21 4.38 21.59
C GLU A 144 8.42 4.49 20.07
N LEU A 145 9.65 4.75 19.59
CA LEU A 145 9.95 4.79 18.16
C LEU A 145 9.78 3.40 17.53
N VAL A 146 10.32 2.36 18.17
CA VAL A 146 10.21 0.99 17.67
C VAL A 146 8.77 0.49 17.74
N GLU A 147 8.04 0.81 18.79
CA GLU A 147 6.60 0.51 18.91
C GLU A 147 5.80 1.19 17.78
N THR A 148 6.09 2.46 17.50
CA THR A 148 5.45 3.20 16.39
C THR A 148 5.77 2.58 15.04
N LEU A 149 7.03 2.24 14.78
CA LEU A 149 7.44 1.59 13.51
C LEU A 149 6.83 0.20 13.37
N SER A 150 6.81 -0.58 14.45
CA SER A 150 6.18 -1.90 14.49
C SER A 150 4.68 -1.82 14.24
N TYR A 151 3.97 -0.92 14.93
CA TYR A 151 2.54 -0.70 14.74
C TYR A 151 2.21 -0.27 13.31
N ARG A 152 2.91 0.74 12.78
CA ARG A 152 2.67 1.25 11.43
C ARG A 152 2.93 0.18 10.38
N TYR A 153 4.08 -0.50 10.42
CA TYR A 153 4.54 -1.35 9.30
C TYR A 153 4.40 -2.87 9.54
N GLY A 154 3.91 -3.30 10.70
CA GLY A 154 3.80 -4.72 11.05
C GLY A 154 5.15 -5.41 11.28
N ILE A 155 6.15 -4.68 11.81
CA ILE A 155 7.47 -5.25 12.10
C ILE A 155 7.36 -6.14 13.34
N LYS A 156 7.73 -7.41 13.21
CA LYS A 156 7.63 -8.43 14.26
C LYS A 156 8.71 -8.27 15.33
N GLN A 157 8.50 -8.91 16.48
CA GLN A 157 9.42 -8.87 17.63
C GLN A 157 10.83 -9.42 17.34
N ASP A 158 10.97 -10.35 16.41
CA ASP A 158 12.25 -10.88 15.91
C ASP A 158 12.82 -10.07 14.74
N GLY A 159 12.09 -9.04 14.29
CA GLY A 159 12.44 -8.15 13.19
C GLY A 159 13.42 -7.05 13.58
N TRP A 160 14.34 -7.27 14.51
CA TRP A 160 15.38 -6.29 14.84
C TRP A 160 16.73 -6.94 15.13
N ASP A 161 17.81 -6.21 14.88
CA ASP A 161 19.17 -6.59 15.27
C ASP A 161 19.98 -5.38 15.77
N PHE A 162 20.90 -5.63 16.68
CA PHE A 162 21.95 -4.67 17.03
C PHE A 162 23.20 -4.94 16.21
N VAL A 163 23.62 -3.95 15.41
CA VAL A 163 24.64 -4.13 14.38
C VAL A 163 25.78 -3.12 14.51
N ASN A 164 26.95 -3.50 14.03
CA ASN A 164 28.02 -2.60 13.69
C ASN A 164 27.99 -2.37 12.18
N LEU A 165 28.33 -1.16 11.75
CA LEU A 165 28.38 -0.79 10.35
C LEU A 165 29.83 -0.77 9.87
N LYS A 166 30.12 -1.51 8.80
CA LYS A 166 31.40 -1.44 8.09
C LYS A 166 31.21 -0.76 6.75
N ILE A 167 32.15 0.12 6.42
CA ILE A 167 32.16 0.79 5.12
C ILE A 167 32.85 -0.14 4.12
N VAL A 168 32.19 -0.38 2.99
CA VAL A 168 32.76 -1.04 1.83
C VAL A 168 32.91 0.01 0.74
N SER A 169 34.15 0.20 0.27
CA SER A 169 34.49 1.25 -0.69
C SER A 169 35.29 0.67 -1.85
N ASN A 170 34.91 1.00 -3.08
CA ASN A 170 35.68 0.73 -4.29
C ASN A 170 36.20 2.06 -4.87
N GLU A 171 37.36 2.07 -5.52
CA GLU A 171 38.02 3.33 -5.94
C GLU A 171 37.16 4.19 -6.89
N ASN A 172 36.37 3.54 -7.75
CA ASN A 172 35.58 4.17 -8.81
C ASN A 172 34.06 4.15 -8.57
N GLU A 173 33.61 3.59 -7.45
CA GLU A 173 32.19 3.49 -7.12
C GLU A 173 31.91 4.21 -5.80
N ARG A 174 30.64 4.43 -5.52
CA ARG A 174 30.23 4.93 -4.22
C ARG A 174 30.40 3.84 -3.16
N SER A 175 30.67 4.28 -1.94
CA SER A 175 30.74 3.36 -0.83
C SER A 175 29.32 2.99 -0.40
N TYR A 176 29.23 1.85 0.28
CA TYR A 176 28.02 1.41 0.94
C TYR A 176 28.37 0.82 2.30
N LEU A 177 27.35 0.51 3.09
CA LEU A 177 27.50 -0.03 4.42
C LEU A 177 27.11 -1.50 4.47
N ARG A 178 27.93 -2.31 5.11
CA ARG A 178 27.61 -3.68 5.49
C ARG A 178 27.32 -3.73 6.98
N ALA A 179 26.15 -4.26 7.33
CA ALA A 179 25.78 -4.50 8.73
C ALA A 179 26.33 -5.85 9.19
N GLU A 180 26.91 -5.88 10.40
CA GLU A 180 27.37 -7.11 11.06
C GLU A 180 26.85 -7.15 12.49
N SER A 181 26.41 -8.31 12.97
CA SER A 181 25.92 -8.45 14.34
C SER A 181 26.95 -7.98 15.37
N SER A 182 26.51 -7.14 16.29
CA SER A 182 27.35 -6.57 17.34
C SER A 182 27.13 -7.28 18.67
N LYS A 183 28.20 -7.48 19.44
CA LYS A 183 28.19 -8.14 20.76
C LYS A 183 28.68 -7.21 21.88
N THR A 184 28.57 -5.90 21.68
CA THR A 184 29.02 -4.93 22.69
C THR A 184 28.10 -4.93 23.92
N SER A 185 28.57 -4.36 25.03
CA SER A 185 27.78 -4.23 26.26
C SER A 185 26.48 -3.42 26.07
N THR A 186 26.46 -2.51 25.11
CA THR A 186 25.27 -1.73 24.75
C THR A 186 24.11 -2.59 24.25
N LEU A 187 24.40 -3.75 23.63
CA LEU A 187 23.37 -4.71 23.21
C LEU A 187 22.46 -5.09 24.38
N GLN A 188 23.01 -5.32 25.58
CA GLN A 188 22.21 -5.73 26.74
C GLN A 188 21.19 -4.65 27.13
N SER A 189 21.61 -3.38 27.15
CA SER A 189 20.73 -2.26 27.46
C SER A 189 19.66 -2.05 26.39
N VAL A 190 20.00 -2.23 25.11
CA VAL A 190 19.04 -2.17 23.98
C VAL A 190 18.05 -3.34 24.06
N SER A 191 18.52 -4.57 24.28
CA SER A 191 17.64 -5.74 24.45
C SER A 191 16.66 -5.57 25.61
N GLN A 192 17.10 -5.00 26.73
CA GLN A 192 16.22 -4.69 27.88
C GLN A 192 15.16 -3.64 27.53
N ALA A 193 15.53 -2.63 26.74
CA ALA A 193 14.58 -1.64 26.22
C ALA A 193 13.54 -2.32 25.32
N LEU A 194 13.98 -3.08 24.32
CA LEU A 194 13.10 -3.68 23.31
C LEU A 194 12.20 -4.80 23.86
N ALA A 195 12.55 -5.38 25.01
CA ALA A 195 11.66 -6.27 25.75
C ALA A 195 10.38 -5.57 26.26
N LYS A 196 10.36 -4.23 26.31
CA LYS A 196 9.21 -3.41 26.74
C LYS A 196 8.33 -2.95 25.58
N VAL A 197 8.78 -3.08 24.34
CA VAL A 197 8.04 -2.68 23.14
C VAL A 197 6.79 -3.55 22.99
N ARG A 198 5.65 -2.91 22.69
CA ARG A 198 4.45 -3.61 22.27
C ARG A 198 4.47 -3.81 20.75
N TRP A 199 4.90 -5.00 20.34
CA TRP A 199 5.02 -5.33 18.92
C TRP A 199 3.66 -5.55 18.26
N SER A 200 3.54 -5.14 17.00
CA SER A 200 2.44 -5.46 16.10
C SER A 200 2.98 -6.24 14.91
N ASP A 201 2.37 -7.37 14.60
CA ASP A 201 2.66 -8.19 13.41
C ASP A 201 1.79 -7.79 12.20
N LYS A 202 0.89 -6.82 12.38
CA LYS A 202 0.02 -6.25 11.35
C LYS A 202 0.37 -4.79 11.08
N GLU A 203 0.21 -4.42 9.81
CA GLU A 203 0.33 -3.05 9.35
C GLU A 203 -0.89 -2.24 9.77
N HIS A 204 -0.67 -0.99 10.19
CA HIS A 204 -1.71 -0.02 10.55
C HIS A 204 -1.42 1.31 9.85
N LEU A 205 -1.56 1.31 8.52
CA LEU A 205 -1.42 2.50 7.70
C LEU A 205 -2.79 2.90 7.14
N ASP A 206 -3.13 4.17 7.34
CA ASP A 206 -4.30 4.78 6.71
C ASP A 206 -3.90 5.27 5.31
N TYR A 207 -4.31 4.54 4.28
CA TYR A 207 -4.00 4.89 2.90
C TYR A 207 -4.90 6.01 2.39
N LYS A 208 -4.30 7.03 1.78
CA LYS A 208 -4.99 8.23 1.27
C LYS A 208 -4.55 8.52 -0.14
N ALA A 209 -5.52 8.70 -1.02
CA ALA A 209 -5.29 8.97 -2.42
C ALA A 209 -6.24 10.02 -2.96
N SER A 210 -5.90 10.55 -4.13
CA SER A 210 -6.82 11.34 -4.95
C SER A 210 -6.83 10.81 -6.38
N ILE A 211 -8.01 10.73 -6.98
CA ILE A 211 -8.15 10.38 -8.40
C ILE A 211 -7.98 11.65 -9.22
N GLU A 212 -6.88 11.75 -9.97
CA GLU A 212 -6.61 12.92 -10.80
C GLU A 212 -7.36 12.86 -12.12
N LYS A 213 -7.48 11.65 -12.70
CA LYS A 213 -8.04 11.49 -14.04
C LYS A 213 -8.58 10.07 -14.25
N VAL A 214 -9.71 9.99 -14.94
CA VAL A 214 -10.31 8.73 -15.40
C VAL A 214 -10.63 8.90 -16.90
N GLU A 215 -10.00 8.09 -17.75
CA GLU A 215 -10.12 8.16 -19.21
C GLU A 215 -10.68 6.86 -19.76
N TYR A 216 -11.78 6.94 -20.50
CA TYR A 216 -12.43 5.80 -21.15
C TYR A 216 -13.43 6.30 -22.21
N SER A 217 -13.80 5.41 -23.14
CA SER A 217 -14.88 5.67 -24.10
C SER A 217 -16.24 5.63 -23.41
N GLN A 218 -17.12 6.59 -23.69
CA GLN A 218 -18.48 6.59 -23.13
C GLN A 218 -19.38 5.51 -23.74
N GLU A 219 -18.97 4.91 -24.86
CA GLU A 219 -19.70 3.85 -25.54
C GLU A 219 -18.82 2.62 -25.78
N VAL A 220 -19.42 1.45 -25.66
CA VAL A 220 -18.80 0.16 -26.01
C VAL A 220 -19.83 -0.71 -26.74
N GLU A 221 -19.42 -1.36 -27.82
CA GLU A 221 -20.30 -2.31 -28.49
C GLU A 221 -20.43 -3.61 -27.70
N VAL A 222 -21.57 -4.29 -27.85
CA VAL A 222 -21.74 -5.64 -27.31
C VAL A 222 -20.61 -6.55 -27.81
N GLY A 223 -20.04 -7.30 -26.87
CA GLY A 223 -18.91 -8.22 -27.08
C GLY A 223 -17.55 -7.55 -27.19
N GLN A 224 -17.44 -6.22 -27.04
CA GLN A 224 -16.16 -5.50 -27.05
C GLN A 224 -15.70 -5.14 -25.64
N LYS A 225 -14.42 -4.79 -25.53
CA LYS A 225 -13.77 -4.35 -24.29
C LYS A 225 -13.76 -2.84 -24.22
N LEU A 226 -14.22 -2.29 -23.09
CA LEU A 226 -14.05 -0.89 -22.74
C LEU A 226 -12.76 -0.75 -21.93
N GLU A 227 -11.74 -0.10 -22.50
CA GLU A 227 -10.52 0.22 -21.77
C GLU A 227 -10.74 1.43 -20.85
N VAL A 228 -10.31 1.30 -19.60
CA VAL A 228 -10.37 2.33 -18.57
C VAL A 228 -8.96 2.60 -18.06
N LYS A 229 -8.51 3.84 -18.18
CA LYS A 229 -7.24 4.33 -17.66
C LYS A 229 -7.49 5.28 -16.49
N VAL A 230 -6.87 5.02 -15.35
CA VAL A 230 -7.02 5.82 -14.13
C VAL A 230 -5.67 6.34 -13.69
N THR A 231 -5.58 7.65 -13.44
CA THR A 231 -4.44 8.31 -12.82
C THR A 231 -4.77 8.60 -11.37
N ILE A 232 -3.99 8.03 -10.46
CA ILE A 232 -4.16 8.16 -9.02
C ILE A 232 -2.90 8.75 -8.39
N LYS A 233 -3.07 9.62 -7.40
CA LYS A 233 -1.99 10.29 -6.67
C LYS A 233 -1.90 9.80 -5.23
N ASN A 234 -0.67 9.65 -4.75
CA ASN A 234 -0.39 9.36 -3.35
C ASN A 234 -0.48 10.62 -2.49
N GLU A 235 -1.48 10.69 -1.60
CA GLU A 235 -1.69 11.81 -0.66
C GLU A 235 -1.18 11.49 0.75
N ASN A 236 -0.52 10.34 0.95
CA ASN A 236 0.14 10.00 2.20
C ASN A 236 1.48 10.73 2.37
N ASP A 237 1.97 10.76 3.61
CA ASP A 237 3.33 11.17 3.98
C ASP A 237 4.35 10.02 3.85
N PHE A 238 3.93 8.86 3.35
CA PHE A 238 4.78 7.68 3.13
C PHE A 238 4.59 7.09 1.72
N PRO A 239 5.62 6.40 1.18
CA PRO A 239 5.51 5.73 -0.11
C PRO A 239 4.55 4.55 -0.07
N TRP A 240 3.83 4.32 -1.16
CA TRP A 240 3.12 3.07 -1.38
C TRP A 240 4.09 2.02 -1.93
N PHE A 241 4.00 0.79 -1.42
CA PHE A 241 4.86 -0.33 -1.83
C PHE A 241 4.02 -1.39 -2.54
N GLY A 242 4.19 -1.53 -3.85
CA GLY A 242 3.45 -2.47 -4.70
C GLY A 242 4.11 -3.84 -4.86
N ASP A 243 5.33 -4.03 -4.38
CA ASP A 243 6.12 -5.26 -4.60
C ASP A 243 5.93 -6.36 -3.55
N VAL A 244 5.47 -6.00 -2.35
CA VAL A 244 5.20 -6.93 -1.26
C VAL A 244 3.73 -7.34 -1.20
N THR A 245 2.85 -6.37 -1.39
CA THR A 245 1.40 -6.48 -1.27
C THR A 245 0.82 -5.61 -2.37
N TYR A 246 0.16 -6.24 -3.33
CA TYR A 246 -0.43 -5.53 -4.45
C TYR A 246 -1.49 -4.54 -3.98
N ILE A 247 -1.50 -3.36 -4.60
CA ILE A 247 -2.56 -2.37 -4.43
C ILE A 247 -3.50 -2.53 -5.62
N TYR A 248 -4.67 -3.10 -5.38
CA TYR A 248 -5.66 -3.44 -6.38
C TYR A 248 -6.58 -2.26 -6.66
N VAL A 249 -7.04 -2.18 -7.91
CA VAL A 249 -8.35 -1.59 -8.20
C VAL A 249 -9.37 -2.66 -7.87
N SER A 250 -10.39 -2.32 -7.08
CA SER A 250 -11.49 -3.20 -6.72
C SER A 250 -12.82 -2.54 -7.00
N THR A 251 -13.84 -3.31 -7.34
CA THR A 251 -15.22 -2.85 -7.24
C THR A 251 -15.54 -2.46 -5.80
N LYS A 252 -16.45 -1.49 -5.64
CA LYS A 252 -16.92 -1.06 -4.33
C LYS A 252 -17.54 -2.24 -3.57
N ASP A 253 -17.21 -2.33 -2.28
CA ASP A 253 -17.60 -3.43 -1.38
C ASP A 253 -17.14 -4.83 -1.83
N ALA A 254 -16.15 -4.92 -2.74
CA ALA A 254 -15.65 -6.17 -3.31
C ALA A 254 -16.71 -7.05 -3.99
N LYS A 255 -17.81 -6.46 -4.47
CA LYS A 255 -18.89 -7.15 -5.20
C LYS A 255 -18.40 -7.62 -6.57
N GLU A 256 -18.76 -8.83 -6.97
CA GLU A 256 -18.44 -9.31 -8.31
C GLU A 256 -19.09 -8.41 -9.37
N SER A 257 -18.30 -7.98 -10.36
CA SER A 257 -18.81 -7.17 -11.45
C SER A 257 -19.40 -8.04 -12.55
N ALA A 258 -20.59 -7.67 -13.00
CA ALA A 258 -21.19 -8.22 -14.21
C ALA A 258 -20.39 -7.88 -15.49
N TYR A 259 -19.34 -7.05 -15.41
CA TYR A 259 -18.48 -6.68 -16.54
C TYR A 259 -17.07 -7.26 -16.43
N ALA A 260 -16.82 -8.12 -15.43
CA ALA A 260 -15.55 -8.79 -15.28
C ALA A 260 -15.21 -9.66 -16.50
N ILE A 261 -13.94 -9.63 -16.90
CA ILE A 261 -13.39 -10.45 -17.99
C ILE A 261 -12.69 -11.66 -17.36
N ASN A 262 -13.23 -12.85 -17.61
CA ASN A 262 -12.67 -14.10 -17.10
C ASN A 262 -11.23 -14.30 -17.59
N SER A 263 -10.35 -14.80 -16.70
CA SER A 263 -8.92 -15.04 -16.96
C SER A 263 -8.08 -13.79 -17.28
N VAL A 264 -8.65 -12.58 -17.22
CA VAL A 264 -7.92 -11.31 -17.38
C VAL A 264 -7.90 -10.53 -16.06
N TRP A 265 -9.02 -10.47 -15.35
CA TRP A 265 -9.08 -9.88 -14.02
C TRP A 265 -8.43 -10.82 -12.99
N GLU A 266 -7.82 -10.25 -11.95
CA GLU A 266 -7.25 -11.01 -10.82
C GLU A 266 -8.35 -11.75 -10.03
N SER A 267 -9.53 -11.15 -9.96
CA SER A 267 -10.78 -11.76 -9.50
C SER A 267 -11.96 -11.02 -10.12
N PHE A 268 -13.19 -11.54 -10.02
CA PHE A 268 -14.37 -10.83 -10.56
C PHE A 268 -14.70 -9.49 -9.88
N SER A 269 -14.02 -9.15 -8.79
CA SER A 269 -14.07 -7.83 -8.15
C SER A 269 -12.79 -7.02 -8.32
N ARG A 270 -11.69 -7.60 -8.83
CA ARG A 270 -10.36 -6.95 -8.90
C ARG A 270 -9.83 -6.95 -10.33
N PRO A 271 -10.08 -5.89 -11.12
CA PRO A 271 -9.61 -5.80 -12.50
C PRO A 271 -8.10 -5.84 -12.67
N THR A 272 -7.38 -5.15 -11.79
CA THR A 272 -5.93 -4.94 -11.94
C THR A 272 -5.32 -4.46 -10.64
N TYR A 273 -4.01 -4.22 -10.65
CA TYR A 273 -3.24 -3.63 -9.56
C TYR A 273 -2.16 -2.69 -10.09
N ILE A 274 -1.66 -1.80 -9.21
CA ILE A 274 -0.55 -0.88 -9.52
C ILE A 274 0.72 -1.68 -9.82
N LYS A 275 1.28 -1.51 -11.03
CA LYS A 275 2.51 -2.22 -11.45
C LYS A 275 3.79 -1.56 -10.93
N ASP A 276 3.72 -0.29 -10.57
CA ASP A 276 4.85 0.42 -9.99
C ASP A 276 5.24 -0.18 -8.64
N ARG A 277 6.54 -0.44 -8.48
CA ARG A 277 7.06 -0.99 -7.23
C ARG A 277 6.88 -0.02 -6.07
N VAL A 278 7.03 1.28 -6.34
CA VAL A 278 6.94 2.35 -5.34
C VAL A 278 6.27 3.58 -5.94
N VAL A 279 5.29 4.14 -5.23
CA VAL A 279 4.69 5.45 -5.54
C VAL A 279 4.96 6.39 -4.36
N LYS A 280 5.81 7.41 -4.55
CA LYS A 280 6.25 8.29 -3.46
C LYS A 280 5.13 9.26 -3.03
N PRO A 281 5.22 9.86 -1.83
CA PRO A 281 4.34 10.95 -1.42
C PRO A 281 4.25 12.03 -2.49
N GLY A 282 3.04 12.36 -2.92
CA GLY A 282 2.77 13.38 -3.94
C GLY A 282 2.94 12.92 -5.39
N ASP A 283 3.53 11.76 -5.66
CA ASP A 283 3.68 11.21 -7.01
C ASP A 283 2.36 10.57 -7.49
N THR A 284 2.24 10.40 -8.80
CA THR A 284 1.09 9.80 -9.48
C THR A 284 1.49 8.49 -10.16
N THR A 285 0.54 7.57 -10.27
CA THR A 285 0.69 6.33 -11.04
C THR A 285 -0.55 6.11 -11.90
N GLU A 286 -0.36 5.39 -13.01
CA GLU A 286 -1.44 5.01 -13.90
C GLU A 286 -1.77 3.53 -13.77
N VAL A 287 -3.06 3.20 -13.82
CA VAL A 287 -3.54 1.81 -13.95
C VAL A 287 -4.50 1.72 -15.13
N ILE A 288 -4.40 0.61 -15.87
CA ILE A 288 -5.23 0.34 -17.05
C ILE A 288 -5.91 -1.01 -16.85
N PHE A 289 -7.20 -1.06 -17.11
CA PHE A 289 -7.98 -2.30 -17.13
C PHE A 289 -9.11 -2.22 -18.15
N SER A 290 -9.81 -3.34 -18.36
CA SER A 290 -10.92 -3.38 -19.31
C SER A 290 -12.20 -3.96 -18.69
N LEU A 291 -13.34 -3.43 -19.12
CA LEU A 291 -14.68 -3.92 -18.81
C LEU A 291 -15.29 -4.61 -20.04
N MET A 292 -16.01 -5.71 -19.84
CA MET A 292 -16.68 -6.43 -20.94
C MET A 292 -18.08 -5.85 -21.20
N GLY A 293 -18.36 -5.45 -22.43
CA GLY A 293 -19.70 -5.08 -22.89
C GLY A 293 -20.60 -6.30 -23.13
N LYS A 294 -20.93 -7.09 -22.11
CA LYS A 294 -21.76 -8.32 -22.24
C LYS A 294 -23.23 -8.16 -21.83
N SER A 295 -23.65 -6.95 -21.44
CA SER A 295 -25.03 -6.67 -21.05
C SER A 295 -25.86 -6.13 -22.22
N ARG A 296 -27.18 -5.99 -22.01
CA ARG A 296 -28.10 -5.39 -22.99
C ARG A 296 -27.64 -4.00 -23.42
N PRO A 297 -27.98 -3.51 -24.62
CA PRO A 297 -27.80 -2.11 -24.92
C PRO A 297 -28.50 -1.22 -23.87
N GLY A 298 -27.79 -0.22 -23.35
CA GLY A 298 -28.25 0.59 -22.22
C GLY A 298 -27.13 1.34 -21.51
N GLU A 299 -27.48 2.18 -20.55
CA GLU A 299 -26.54 2.89 -19.70
C GLU A 299 -26.21 2.07 -18.45
N TYR A 300 -24.92 2.03 -18.11
CA TYR A 300 -24.40 1.26 -16.99
C TYR A 300 -23.43 2.11 -16.18
N LYS A 301 -23.32 1.74 -14.91
CA LYS A 301 -22.44 2.37 -13.94
C LYS A 301 -21.78 1.30 -13.10
N GLU A 302 -20.49 1.44 -12.91
CA GLU A 302 -19.70 0.64 -11.98
C GLU A 302 -18.82 1.57 -11.15
N VAL A 303 -18.69 1.28 -9.85
CA VAL A 303 -17.93 2.11 -8.91
C VAL A 303 -16.74 1.31 -8.40
N PHE A 304 -15.57 1.93 -8.43
CA PHE A 304 -14.30 1.32 -8.06
C PHE A 304 -13.62 2.10 -6.95
N VAL A 305 -12.76 1.42 -6.21
CA VAL A 305 -11.89 1.94 -5.15
C VAL A 305 -10.52 1.27 -5.24
N PHE A 306 -9.49 1.90 -4.69
CA PHE A 306 -8.19 1.24 -4.51
C PHE A 306 -8.12 0.57 -3.15
N THR A 307 -7.57 -0.65 -3.09
CA THR A 307 -7.42 -1.42 -1.84
C THR A 307 -6.08 -2.15 -1.77
N LYS A 308 -5.51 -2.27 -0.57
CA LYS A 308 -4.30 -3.09 -0.33
C LYS A 308 -4.64 -4.53 0.05
N ASP A 309 -5.77 -4.72 0.70
CA ASP A 309 -6.37 -6.00 1.06
C ASP A 309 -7.91 -5.87 1.11
N GLU A 310 -8.62 -6.74 1.85
CA GLU A 310 -10.08 -6.68 2.01
C GLU A 310 -10.57 -5.54 2.93
N THR A 311 -9.66 -4.94 3.70
CA THR A 311 -9.98 -3.94 4.75
C THR A 311 -9.30 -2.59 4.53
N GLY A 312 -8.16 -2.55 3.86
CA GLY A 312 -7.37 -1.35 3.59
C GLY A 312 -7.84 -0.61 2.34
N VAL A 313 -9.02 -0.01 2.40
CA VAL A 313 -9.54 0.88 1.35
C VAL A 313 -8.82 2.22 1.42
N PHE A 314 -8.37 2.73 0.27
CA PHE A 314 -7.70 4.02 0.18
C PHE A 314 -8.76 5.13 0.25
N GLU A 315 -8.68 5.98 1.27
CA GLU A 315 -9.53 7.16 1.42
C GLU A 315 -9.35 8.08 0.19
N GLY A 316 -10.44 8.56 -0.39
CA GLY A 316 -10.41 9.46 -1.56
C GLY A 316 -10.15 8.77 -2.91
N SER A 317 -10.07 7.44 -2.95
CA SER A 317 -9.79 6.67 -4.17
C SER A 317 -11.04 6.21 -4.95
N GLU A 318 -12.25 6.60 -4.53
CA GLU A 318 -13.50 6.20 -5.19
C GLU A 318 -13.65 6.90 -6.55
N PHE A 319 -13.94 6.13 -7.60
CA PHE A 319 -14.26 6.66 -8.93
C PHE A 319 -15.33 5.85 -9.63
N GLU A 320 -16.01 6.50 -10.56
CA GLU A 320 -17.14 5.93 -11.29
C GLU A 320 -16.82 5.79 -12.78
N VAL A 321 -17.22 4.66 -13.36
CA VAL A 321 -17.19 4.43 -14.81
C VAL A 321 -18.65 4.33 -15.28
N VAL A 322 -19.10 5.35 -16.00
CA VAL A 322 -20.46 5.43 -16.55
C VAL A 322 -20.36 5.29 -18.06
N PHE A 323 -20.91 4.20 -18.61
CA PHE A 323 -20.75 3.88 -20.02
C PHE A 323 -22.03 3.30 -20.60
N LYS A 324 -22.18 3.44 -21.91
CA LYS A 324 -23.31 2.92 -22.66
C LYS A 324 -22.89 1.72 -23.48
N ILE A 325 -23.60 0.62 -23.32
CA ILE A 325 -23.47 -0.51 -24.24
C ILE A 325 -24.39 -0.26 -25.43
N ILE A 326 -23.86 -0.41 -26.64
CA ILE A 326 -24.61 -0.26 -27.90
C ILE A 326 -24.54 -1.56 -28.71
N ALA A 327 -25.55 -1.81 -29.55
CA ALA A 327 -25.55 -2.98 -30.42
C ALA A 327 -24.53 -2.89 -31.57
N GLY A 328 -24.19 -1.68 -32.01
CA GLY A 328 -23.45 -1.47 -33.26
C GLY A 328 -24.25 -1.98 -34.46
N GLU A 329 -23.58 -2.67 -35.39
CA GLU A 329 -24.21 -3.32 -36.55
C GLU A 329 -24.65 -4.78 -36.27
N LYS A 330 -24.42 -5.27 -35.04
CA LYS A 330 -24.66 -6.67 -34.66
C LYS A 330 -26.13 -6.91 -34.37
N LYS A 331 -26.63 -8.07 -34.80
CA LYS A 331 -27.94 -8.56 -34.36
C LYS A 331 -27.79 -9.24 -33.00
N LEU A 332 -28.62 -8.85 -32.05
CA LEU A 332 -28.52 -9.33 -30.68
C LEU A 332 -29.69 -10.24 -30.34
N VAL A 333 -29.42 -11.20 -29.47
CA VAL A 333 -30.41 -12.11 -28.91
C VAL A 333 -30.26 -12.21 -27.40
N GLU A 334 -31.38 -12.28 -26.71
CA GLU A 334 -31.46 -12.44 -25.25
C GLU A 334 -31.97 -13.84 -24.91
N VAL A 335 -31.36 -14.46 -23.90
CA VAL A 335 -31.85 -15.72 -23.34
C VAL A 335 -33.06 -15.48 -22.44
N VAL A 336 -34.18 -16.11 -22.78
CA VAL A 336 -35.45 -16.01 -22.04
C VAL A 336 -35.86 -17.39 -21.52
N SER A 337 -35.26 -17.81 -20.40
CA SER A 337 -35.59 -19.06 -19.68
C SER A 337 -36.14 -18.82 -18.26
N PRO A 338 -37.33 -18.21 -18.09
CA PRO A 338 -37.86 -17.83 -16.76
C PRO A 338 -38.16 -19.02 -15.86
N GLN A 339 -38.47 -20.20 -16.44
CA GLN A 339 -38.80 -21.41 -15.67
C GLN A 339 -37.56 -22.09 -15.09
N TYR A 340 -36.45 -22.09 -15.81
CA TYR A 340 -35.24 -22.84 -15.42
C TYR A 340 -34.10 -21.93 -14.97
N GLY A 341 -34.15 -20.64 -15.27
CA GLY A 341 -33.10 -19.67 -14.96
C GLY A 341 -31.88 -19.75 -15.88
N PHE A 342 -31.79 -20.76 -16.75
CA PHE A 342 -30.68 -20.95 -17.68
C PHE A 342 -31.09 -21.73 -18.95
N VAL A 343 -30.20 -21.75 -19.94
CA VAL A 343 -30.27 -22.58 -21.15
C VAL A 343 -28.88 -23.15 -21.46
N ASN A 344 -28.82 -24.38 -21.99
CA ASN A 344 -27.55 -24.96 -22.41
C ASN A 344 -27.19 -24.47 -23.81
N ILE A 345 -25.95 -24.02 -23.99
CA ILE A 345 -25.32 -23.76 -25.28
C ILE A 345 -24.65 -25.05 -25.76
N ARG A 346 -24.84 -25.40 -27.04
CA ARG A 346 -24.40 -26.68 -27.60
C ARG A 346 -23.46 -26.51 -28.79
N GLU A 347 -22.61 -27.50 -29.03
CA GLU A 347 -21.68 -27.50 -30.17
C GLU A 347 -22.39 -27.59 -31.54
N CYS A 348 -23.62 -28.13 -31.58
CA CYS A 348 -24.44 -28.24 -32.79
C CYS A 348 -25.95 -28.13 -32.51
N ARG A 349 -26.73 -28.00 -33.58
CA ARG A 349 -28.19 -27.73 -33.61
C ARG A 349 -29.11 -28.88 -33.15
N TRP A 350 -28.68 -29.73 -32.23
CA TRP A 350 -29.49 -30.85 -31.73
C TRP A 350 -29.40 -31.00 -30.21
N PHE A 351 -30.47 -31.47 -29.57
CA PHE A 351 -30.48 -31.76 -28.13
C PHE A 351 -29.52 -32.90 -27.72
N SER A 352 -29.08 -33.72 -28.68
CA SER A 352 -28.08 -34.77 -28.48
C SER A 352 -26.64 -34.25 -28.52
N CYS A 353 -26.38 -33.05 -29.07
CA CYS A 353 -25.05 -32.47 -29.17
C CYS A 353 -24.44 -32.18 -27.80
N LYS A 354 -23.11 -32.21 -27.69
CA LYS A 354 -22.40 -31.88 -26.45
C LYS A 354 -22.77 -30.46 -25.99
N LYS A 355 -22.98 -30.32 -24.69
CA LYS A 355 -23.12 -29.02 -24.03
C LYS A 355 -21.73 -28.40 -23.92
N VAL A 356 -21.57 -27.21 -24.48
CA VAL A 356 -20.29 -26.48 -24.46
C VAL A 356 -20.28 -25.42 -23.37
N GLU A 357 -21.43 -24.82 -23.07
CA GLU A 357 -21.56 -23.76 -22.07
C GLU A 357 -23.01 -23.67 -21.55
N VAL A 358 -23.23 -22.90 -20.49
CA VAL A 358 -24.56 -22.54 -19.97
C VAL A 358 -24.73 -21.03 -19.98
N ALA A 359 -25.85 -20.55 -20.55
CA ALA A 359 -26.26 -19.16 -20.48
C ALA A 359 -27.41 -18.97 -19.49
N ASN A 360 -27.33 -17.93 -18.67
CA ASN A 360 -28.36 -17.59 -17.70
C ASN A 360 -29.52 -16.83 -18.35
N HIS A 361 -30.67 -16.87 -17.69
CA HIS A 361 -31.81 -16.04 -18.07
C HIS A 361 -31.40 -14.57 -18.04
N GLY A 362 -31.59 -13.89 -19.16
CA GLY A 362 -31.31 -12.48 -19.34
C GLY A 362 -29.97 -12.14 -19.99
N ASP A 363 -29.09 -13.13 -20.18
CA ASP A 363 -27.83 -12.98 -20.91
C ASP A 363 -28.08 -12.56 -22.37
N VAL A 364 -27.20 -11.72 -22.92
CA VAL A 364 -27.28 -11.21 -24.29
C VAL A 364 -26.08 -11.67 -25.09
N PHE A 365 -26.34 -12.14 -26.30
CA PHE A 365 -25.32 -12.62 -27.22
C PHE A 365 -25.46 -12.00 -28.60
N ILE A 366 -24.34 -12.00 -29.33
CA ILE A 366 -24.33 -11.66 -30.75
C ILE A 366 -24.85 -12.87 -31.53
N MET A 367 -25.89 -12.67 -32.33
CA MET A 367 -26.41 -13.69 -33.24
C MET A 367 -25.52 -13.74 -34.49
N ASN A 368 -24.94 -14.92 -34.77
CA ASN A 368 -24.26 -15.18 -36.02
C ASN A 368 -25.28 -15.52 -37.13
N LYS A 369 -26.13 -16.52 -36.88
CA LYS A 369 -27.19 -16.92 -37.81
C LYS A 369 -28.33 -17.67 -37.11
N LYS A 370 -29.42 -17.87 -37.86
CA LYS A 370 -30.60 -18.64 -37.47
C LYS A 370 -30.85 -19.76 -38.48
N GLU A 371 -31.03 -20.99 -38.00
CA GLU A 371 -31.21 -22.17 -38.85
C GLU A 371 -32.14 -23.17 -38.15
N GLU A 372 -33.20 -23.61 -38.84
CA GLU A 372 -34.10 -24.70 -38.41
C GLU A 372 -34.61 -24.61 -36.95
N GLY A 373 -34.94 -23.40 -36.48
CA GLY A 373 -35.44 -23.19 -35.11
C GLY A 373 -34.35 -23.12 -34.03
N TRP A 374 -33.08 -22.93 -34.44
CA TRP A 374 -31.95 -22.68 -33.56
C TRP A 374 -31.23 -21.39 -33.93
N TYR A 375 -30.61 -20.78 -32.92
CA TYR A 375 -29.76 -19.60 -33.05
C TYR A 375 -28.32 -20.01 -32.79
N GLU A 376 -27.42 -19.67 -33.72
CA GLU A 376 -25.98 -19.73 -33.49
C GLU A 376 -25.53 -18.39 -32.92
N ILE A 377 -24.94 -18.43 -31.73
CA ILE A 377 -24.53 -17.26 -30.96
C ILE A 377 -23.03 -17.30 -30.69
N ILE A 378 -22.43 -16.11 -30.58
CA ILE A 378 -21.06 -15.95 -30.10
C ILE A 378 -21.13 -15.79 -28.58
N PHE A 379 -20.64 -16.79 -27.83
CA PHE A 379 -20.77 -16.83 -26.36
C PHE A 379 -19.48 -16.56 -25.59
N ASN A 380 -18.31 -16.69 -26.24
CA ASN A 380 -17.01 -16.17 -25.80
C ASN A 380 -16.34 -15.44 -26.97
N GLU A 381 -15.20 -14.75 -26.75
CA GLU A 381 -14.53 -13.84 -27.72
C GLU A 381 -14.60 -14.27 -29.20
N SER A 382 -14.55 -15.57 -29.49
CA SER A 382 -14.81 -16.13 -30.82
C SER A 382 -15.55 -17.47 -30.83
N ASP A 383 -16.04 -17.98 -29.69
CA ASP A 383 -16.66 -19.31 -29.63
C ASP A 383 -18.13 -19.26 -30.08
N LEU A 384 -18.48 -20.18 -30.98
CA LEU A 384 -19.82 -20.33 -31.51
C LEU A 384 -20.55 -21.48 -30.82
N GLY A 385 -21.82 -21.25 -30.50
CA GLY A 385 -22.68 -22.27 -29.92
C GLY A 385 -24.14 -22.09 -30.30
N TRP A 386 -24.90 -23.17 -30.18
CA TRP A 386 -26.28 -23.24 -30.62
C TRP A 386 -27.24 -23.25 -29.43
N VAL A 387 -28.27 -22.40 -29.51
CA VAL A 387 -29.36 -22.30 -28.53
C VAL A 387 -30.70 -22.43 -29.25
N THR A 388 -31.64 -23.17 -28.66
CA THR A 388 -32.97 -23.37 -29.27
C THR A 388 -33.78 -22.07 -29.23
N GLN A 389 -34.52 -21.80 -30.31
CA GLN A 389 -35.37 -20.61 -30.46
C GLN A 389 -36.39 -20.44 -29.33
N GLN A 390 -36.80 -21.54 -28.68
CA GLN A 390 -37.75 -21.47 -27.57
C GLN A 390 -37.29 -20.59 -26.41
N TYR A 391 -35.97 -20.45 -26.21
CA TYR A 391 -35.39 -19.68 -25.12
C TYR A 391 -34.67 -18.42 -25.61
N ILE A 392 -34.97 -17.94 -26.82
CA ILE A 392 -34.29 -16.78 -27.41
C ILE A 392 -35.31 -15.72 -27.85
N ARG A 393 -35.00 -14.46 -27.54
CA ARG A 393 -35.70 -13.26 -28.04
C ARG A 393 -34.72 -12.36 -28.79
N GLU A 394 -35.04 -11.98 -30.03
CA GLU A 394 -34.27 -10.98 -30.78
C GLU A 394 -34.50 -9.57 -30.18
N LEU A 395 -33.43 -8.77 -30.10
CA LEU A 395 -33.44 -7.41 -29.53
C LEU A 395 -33.41 -6.32 -30.61
#